data_AF-A0A1Y0CE86-F1
#
_entry.id   AF-A0A1Y0CE86-F1
#
_cell.length_a   1.000
_cell.length_b   1.000
_cell.length_c   1.000
_cell.angle_alpha   90.00
_cell.angle_beta   90.00
_cell.angle_gamma   90.00
#
_symmetry.space_group_name_H-M   'P 1'
#
loop_
_entity.id
_entity.type
_entity.pdbx_description
1 polymer ?
#
loop_
_entity_poly.entity_id
_entity_poly.type
_entity_poly.pdbx_seq_one_letter_code
_entity_poly.pdbx_strand_id
1 'polypeptide(L)'
;MRWLYFLGLFGITGTIVSDIWCDIDYEIAANVSLIYIAVLSAVFAVRYAGWSKWWTNRIGKVYLAKSAILALVLTQAVLSVWWQDDYPGRQIIRFIIYSLGAVVYVPMLVTLWREQRRDRQRR
;
A
#
# COMPACT_ATOMS: atom_id res chain seq x y z
N MET A 1 15.08 14.47 -2.96
CA MET A 1 13.83 13.71 -3.25
C MET A 1 13.83 13.06 -4.64
N ARG A 2 14.02 13.79 -5.76
CA ARG A 2 14.07 13.17 -7.12
C ARG A 2 15.07 12.02 -7.25
N TRP A 3 16.26 12.14 -6.65
CA TRP A 3 17.31 11.13 -6.67
C TRP A 3 16.93 9.77 -6.05
N LEU A 4 16.00 9.73 -5.08
CA LEU A 4 15.56 8.48 -4.47
C LEU A 4 14.68 7.65 -5.43
N TYR A 5 13.87 8.31 -6.25
CA TYR A 5 13.07 7.64 -7.28
C TYR A 5 13.95 7.07 -8.39
N PHE A 6 15.00 7.80 -8.79
CA PHE A 6 15.98 7.32 -9.76
C PHE A 6 16.76 6.13 -9.22
N LEU A 7 17.15 6.12 -7.94
CA LEU A 7 17.79 4.97 -7.30
C LEU A 7 16.89 3.73 -7.31
N GLY A 8 15.60 3.88 -6.96
CA GLY A 8 14.65 2.77 -6.99
C GLY A 8 14.43 2.23 -8.41
N LEU A 9 14.27 3.13 -9.39
CA LEU A 9 14.08 2.74 -10.78
C LEU A 9 15.33 2.07 -11.37
N PHE A 10 16.52 2.60 -11.07
CA PHE A 10 17.79 2.01 -11.47
C PHE A 10 18.03 0.65 -10.81
N GLY A 11 17.58 0.47 -9.56
CA GLY A 11 17.58 -0.83 -8.89
C GLY A 11 16.72 -1.85 -9.64
N ILE A 12 15.47 -1.49 -9.98
CA ILE A 12 14.55 -2.38 -10.72
C ILE A 12 15.12 -2.74 -12.10
N THR A 13 15.57 -1.74 -12.86
CA THR A 13 16.14 -1.96 -14.19
C THR A 13 17.45 -2.75 -14.11
N GLY A 14 18.28 -2.45 -13.11
CA GLY A 14 19.53 -3.16 -12.83
C GLY A 14 19.29 -4.64 -12.58
N THR A 15 18.33 -4.99 -11.72
CA THR A 15 17.98 -6.39 -11.44
C THR A 15 17.56 -7.13 -12.71
N ILE A 16 16.65 -6.54 -13.51
CA ILE A 16 16.19 -7.17 -14.77
C ILE A 16 17.34 -7.35 -15.77
N VAL A 17 18.26 -6.39 -15.86
CA VAL A 17 19.41 -6.46 -16.78
C VAL A 17 20.47 -7.45 -16.30
N SER A 18 20.66 -7.60 -14.98
CA SER A 18 21.62 -8.56 -14.42
C SER A 18 21.22 -10.02 -14.64
N ASP A 19 19.93 -10.30 -14.87
CA ASP A 19 19.42 -11.64 -15.19
C ASP A 19 20.02 -12.23 -16.49
N ILE A 20 20.50 -11.35 -17.38
CA ILE A 20 21.20 -11.74 -18.61
C ILE A 20 22.53 -12.45 -18.29
N TRP A 21 23.13 -12.16 -17.14
CA TRP A 21 24.48 -12.62 -16.77
C TRP A 21 24.51 -13.50 -15.51
N CYS A 22 23.52 -13.39 -14.63
CA CYS A 22 23.44 -14.12 -13.37
C CYS A 22 21.99 -14.56 -13.18
N ASP A 23 21.72 -15.84 -12.99
CA ASP A 23 20.36 -16.36 -12.78
C ASP A 23 19.78 -15.74 -11.49
N ILE A 24 18.74 -14.90 -11.62
CA ILE A 24 18.17 -14.18 -10.48
C ILE A 24 16.96 -14.90 -9.96
N ASP A 25 16.97 -15.15 -8.66
CA ASP A 25 15.77 -15.56 -7.94
C ASP A 25 14.81 -14.37 -7.78
N TYR A 26 13.91 -14.23 -8.74
CA TYR A 26 12.86 -13.23 -8.74
C TYR A 26 11.86 -13.39 -7.60
N GLU A 27 11.70 -14.61 -7.05
CA GLU A 27 10.82 -14.87 -5.92
C GLU A 27 11.36 -14.20 -4.66
N ILE A 28 12.66 -14.39 -4.36
CA ILE A 28 13.32 -13.74 -3.22
C ILE A 28 13.30 -12.22 -3.39
N ALA A 29 13.62 -11.72 -4.60
CA ALA A 29 13.63 -10.28 -4.87
C ALA A 29 12.24 -9.63 -4.67
N ALA A 30 11.18 -10.31 -5.12
CA ALA A 30 9.80 -9.87 -4.92
C ALA A 30 9.40 -9.90 -3.44
N ASN A 31 9.75 -10.97 -2.72
CA ASN A 31 9.43 -11.14 -1.30
C ASN A 31 10.12 -10.08 -0.42
N VAL A 32 11.38 -9.73 -0.72
CA VAL A 32 12.10 -8.64 -0.05
C VAL A 32 11.50 -7.29 -0.37
N SER A 33 11.15 -7.05 -1.63
CA SER A 33 10.49 -5.80 -2.05
C SER A 33 9.12 -5.63 -1.38
N LEU A 34 8.38 -6.73 -1.19
CA LEU A 34 7.11 -6.75 -0.48
C LEU A 34 7.27 -6.36 0.99
N ILE A 35 8.29 -6.87 1.69
CA ILE A 35 8.62 -6.42 3.06
C ILE A 35 8.88 -4.92 3.07
N TYR A 36 9.69 -4.43 2.13
CA TYR A 36 10.10 -3.04 2.10
C TYR A 36 8.90 -2.09 1.92
N ILE A 37 8.01 -2.37 0.96
CA ILE A 37 6.80 -1.56 0.76
C ILE A 37 5.82 -1.70 1.94
N ALA A 38 5.71 -2.88 2.56
CA ALA A 38 4.90 -3.08 3.76
C ALA A 38 5.40 -2.20 4.92
N VAL A 39 6.70 -2.22 5.21
CA VAL A 39 7.31 -1.41 6.28
C VAL A 39 7.14 0.08 5.98
N LEU A 40 7.46 0.54 4.77
CA LEU A 40 7.30 1.94 4.40
C LEU A 40 5.85 2.42 4.53
N SER A 41 4.90 1.60 4.05
CA SER A 41 3.47 1.94 4.14
C SER A 41 2.97 1.97 5.59
N ALA A 42 3.42 1.04 6.44
CA ALA A 42 3.07 0.99 7.86
C ALA A 42 3.65 2.18 8.61
N VAL A 43 4.94 2.48 8.44
CA VAL A 43 5.60 3.65 9.03
C VAL A 43 4.90 4.93 8.59
N PHE A 44 4.56 5.04 7.30
CA PHE A 44 3.82 6.18 6.79
C PHE A 44 2.43 6.31 7.44
N ALA A 45 1.66 5.23 7.50
CA ALA A 45 0.33 5.24 8.11
C ALA A 45 0.39 5.62 9.60
N VAL A 46 1.33 5.06 10.37
CA VAL A 46 1.53 5.37 11.79
C VAL A 46 1.96 6.82 11.97
N ARG A 47 2.93 7.29 11.18
CA ARG A 47 3.41 8.68 11.26
C ARG A 47 2.31 9.67 10.87
N TYR A 48 1.51 9.35 9.86
CA TYR A 48 0.37 10.16 9.46
C TYR A 48 -0.73 10.15 10.53
N ALA A 49 -1.04 9.00 11.14
CA ALA A 49 -2.03 8.89 12.20
C ALA A 49 -1.64 9.70 13.46
N GLY A 50 -0.37 9.63 13.86
CA GLY A 50 0.12 10.26 15.10
C GLY A 50 0.45 11.75 14.98
N TRP A 51 1.04 12.18 13.84
CA TRP A 51 1.56 13.54 13.71
C TRP A 51 0.74 14.43 12.77
N SER A 52 -0.08 13.87 11.89
CA SER A 52 -0.93 14.68 11.01
C SER A 52 -2.18 15.12 11.75
N LYS A 53 -2.62 16.36 11.52
CA LYS A 53 -3.96 16.83 11.93
C LYS A 53 -5.02 16.25 10.98
N TRP A 54 -5.06 14.93 10.81
CA TRP A 54 -5.92 14.26 9.84
C TRP A 54 -7.41 14.51 10.11
N TRP A 55 -7.77 14.91 11.33
CA TRP A 55 -9.14 15.27 11.71
C TRP A 55 -9.60 16.65 11.20
N THR A 56 -8.68 17.56 10.83
CA THR A 56 -9.06 18.92 10.42
C THR A 56 -9.55 19.02 8.98
N ASN A 57 -9.16 18.09 8.10
CA ASN A 57 -9.58 18.05 6.72
C ASN A 57 -10.29 16.73 6.40
N ARG A 58 -11.42 16.79 5.69
CA ARG A 58 -12.18 15.63 5.23
C ARG A 58 -11.32 14.69 4.37
N ILE A 59 -10.43 15.24 3.56
CA ILE A 59 -9.47 14.48 2.75
C ILE A 59 -8.44 13.77 3.63
N GLY A 60 -8.07 14.36 4.77
CA GLY A 60 -7.09 13.78 5.71
C GLY A 60 -7.58 12.46 6.32
N LYS A 61 -8.84 12.39 6.74
CA LYS A 61 -9.48 11.15 7.22
C LYS A 61 -9.49 10.06 6.16
N VAL A 62 -9.84 10.45 4.92
CA VAL A 62 -9.87 9.53 3.78
C VAL A 62 -8.46 8.99 3.49
N TYR A 63 -7.48 9.88 3.47
CA TYR A 63 -6.11 9.51 3.18
C TYR A 63 -5.49 8.60 4.26
N LEU A 64 -5.79 8.87 5.54
CA LEU A 64 -5.39 8.00 6.65
C LEU A 64 -6.01 6.60 6.50
N ALA A 65 -7.33 6.52 6.30
CA ALA A 65 -8.02 5.25 6.20
C ALA A 65 -7.51 4.41 5.01
N LYS A 66 -7.27 5.05 3.86
CA LYS A 66 -6.64 4.42 2.70
C LYS A 66 -5.24 3.87 3.02
N SER A 67 -4.42 4.69 3.66
CA SER A 67 -3.03 4.32 4.00
C SER A 67 -2.97 3.20 5.03
N ALA A 68 -3.86 3.22 6.02
CA ALA A 68 -3.96 2.17 7.04
C ALA A 68 -4.40 0.82 6.42
N ILE A 69 -5.41 0.82 5.55
CA ILE A 69 -5.87 -0.39 4.88
C ILE A 69 -4.78 -0.95 3.97
N LEU A 70 -4.08 -0.08 3.22
CA LEU A 70 -2.95 -0.51 2.39
C LEU A 70 -1.84 -1.16 3.23
N ALA A 71 -1.48 -0.55 4.37
CA ALA A 71 -0.49 -1.11 5.28
C ALA A 71 -0.93 -2.47 5.83
N LEU A 72 -2.20 -2.63 6.21
CA LEU A 72 -2.75 -3.90 6.68
C LEU A 72 -2.72 -4.99 5.60
N VAL A 73 -3.14 -4.67 4.38
CA VAL A 73 -3.10 -5.60 3.23
C VAL A 73 -1.67 -6.03 2.93
N LEU A 74 -0.72 -5.09 2.89
CA LEU A 74 0.69 -5.41 2.63
C LEU A 74 1.31 -6.24 3.76
N THR A 75 0.97 -5.94 5.01
CA THR A 75 1.41 -6.75 6.16
C THR A 75 0.85 -8.16 6.07
N GLN A 76 -0.43 -8.31 5.73
CA GLN A 76 -1.08 -9.61 5.54
C GLN A 76 -0.45 -10.40 4.37
N ALA A 77 -0.06 -9.71 3.31
CA ALA A 77 0.64 -10.30 2.17
C ALA A 77 2.04 -10.79 2.57
N VAL A 78 2.82 -9.99 3.31
CA VAL A 78 4.12 -10.40 3.87
C VAL A 78 3.95 -11.66 4.73
N LEU A 79 3.01 -11.65 5.68
CA LEU A 79 2.77 -12.83 6.52
C LEU A 79 2.38 -14.07 5.71
N SER A 80 1.63 -13.90 4.61
CA SER A 80 1.23 -15.01 3.75
C SER A 80 2.37 -15.60 2.92
N VAL A 81 3.40 -14.81 2.62
CA VAL A 81 4.56 -15.24 1.83
C VAL A 81 5.56 -15.99 2.71
N TRP A 82 5.76 -15.51 3.94
CA TRP A 82 6.78 -16.05 4.85
C TRP A 82 6.28 -17.20 5.72
N TRP A 83 4.96 -17.34 5.88
CA TRP A 83 4.36 -18.48 6.56
C TRP A 83 3.96 -19.53 5.53
N GLN A 84 4.74 -20.62 5.44
CA GLN A 84 4.51 -21.69 4.47
C GLN A 84 3.15 -22.39 4.66
N ASP A 85 2.69 -22.51 5.91
CA ASP A 85 1.38 -23.05 6.25
C ASP A 85 0.29 -21.96 6.33
N ASP A 86 -1.00 -22.37 6.32
CA ASP A 86 -2.10 -21.46 6.62
C ASP A 86 -1.99 -21.00 8.09
N TYR A 87 -1.39 -19.83 8.33
CA TYR A 87 -1.27 -19.29 9.68
C TYR A 87 -2.65 -19.15 10.34
N PRO A 88 -2.76 -19.38 11.66
CA PRO A 88 -4.05 -19.44 12.34
C PRO A 88 -4.84 -18.15 12.13
N GLY A 89 -6.09 -18.29 11.67
CA GLY A 89 -6.98 -17.16 11.41
C GLY A 89 -6.72 -16.39 10.12
N ARG A 90 -5.82 -16.85 9.22
CA ARG A 90 -5.54 -16.19 7.92
C ARG A 90 -6.79 -15.83 7.14
N GLN A 91 -7.72 -16.77 6.99
CA GLN A 91 -8.94 -16.55 6.21
C GLN A 91 -9.84 -15.48 6.84
N ILE A 92 -9.97 -15.50 8.17
CA ILE A 92 -10.75 -14.51 8.93
C ILE A 92 -10.10 -13.13 8.83
N ILE A 93 -8.79 -13.04 9.03
CA ILE A 93 -8.04 -11.78 8.93
C ILE A 93 -8.15 -11.20 7.52
N ARG A 94 -7.96 -12.03 6.49
CA ARG A 94 -8.10 -11.64 5.08
C ARG A 94 -9.51 -11.11 4.79
N PHE A 95 -10.54 -11.84 5.24
CA PHE A 95 -11.93 -11.41 5.07
C PHE A 95 -12.20 -10.07 5.75
N ILE A 96 -11.72 -9.87 6.98
CA ILE A 96 -11.89 -8.60 7.72
C ILE A 96 -11.19 -7.46 6.98
N ILE A 97 -9.92 -7.62 6.62
CA ILE A 97 -9.14 -6.56 5.97
C ILE A 97 -9.76 -6.18 4.62
N TYR A 98 -10.16 -7.16 3.81
CA TYR A 98 -10.70 -6.90 2.48
C TYR A 98 -12.11 -6.31 2.54
N SER A 99 -12.95 -6.79 3.46
CA SER A 99 -14.29 -6.24 3.68
C SER A 99 -14.22 -4.81 4.23
N LEU A 100 -13.33 -4.55 5.20
CA LEU A 100 -13.08 -3.20 5.71
C LEU A 100 -12.56 -2.29 4.59
N GLY A 101 -11.66 -2.81 3.75
CA GLY A 101 -11.26 -2.22 2.48
C GLY A 101 -12.45 -1.73 1.67
N ALA A 102 -13.32 -2.66 1.26
CA ALA A 102 -14.49 -2.34 0.47
C ALA A 102 -15.38 -1.28 1.12
N VAL A 103 -15.70 -1.44 2.42
CA VAL A 103 -16.55 -0.50 3.18
C VAL A 103 -15.96 0.90 3.21
N VAL A 104 -14.64 1.03 3.31
CA VAL A 104 -13.97 2.34 3.35
C VAL A 104 -13.80 2.96 1.96
N TYR A 105 -13.52 2.16 0.94
CA TYR A 105 -13.31 2.66 -0.42
C TYR A 105 -14.62 3.13 -1.09
N VAL A 106 -15.76 2.53 -0.78
CA VAL A 106 -17.07 2.96 -1.32
C VAL A 106 -17.37 4.45 -1.06
N PRO A 107 -17.38 4.95 0.20
CA PRO A 107 -17.64 6.37 0.46
C PRO A 107 -16.52 7.27 -0.08
N MET A 108 -15.28 6.80 -0.20
CA MET A 108 -14.19 7.55 -0.85
C MET A 108 -14.48 7.79 -2.32
N LEU A 109 -14.85 6.74 -3.06
CA LEU A 109 -15.21 6.83 -4.47
C LEU A 109 -16.41 7.75 -4.68
N VAL A 110 -17.44 7.63 -3.85
CA VAL A 110 -18.61 8.52 -3.89
C VAL A 110 -18.22 9.97 -3.66
N THR A 111 -17.34 10.24 -2.69
CA THR A 111 -16.86 11.60 -2.40
C THR A 111 -16.05 12.16 -3.56
N LEU A 112 -15.11 11.39 -4.09
CA LEU A 112 -14.29 11.77 -5.25
C LEU A 112 -15.17 12.08 -6.46
N TRP A 113 -16.14 11.21 -6.76
CA TRP A 113 -17.04 11.40 -7.89
C TRP A 113 -17.90 12.66 -7.75
N ARG A 114 -18.40 12.95 -6.54
CA ARG A 114 -19.15 14.19 -6.26
C ARG A 114 -18.30 15.44 -6.42
N GLU A 115 -17.06 15.41 -5.96
CA GLU A 115 -16.12 16.53 -6.12
C GLU A 115 -15.79 16.76 -7.60
N GLN A 116 -15.44 15.70 -8.34
CA GLN A 116 -15.19 15.79 -9.78
C GLN A 116 -16.39 16.32 -10.58
N ARG A 117 -17.62 15.94 -10.20
CA ARG A 117 -18.83 16.44 -10.86
C ARG A 117 -19.05 17.93 -10.60
N ARG A 118 -18.80 18.41 -9.37
CA ARG A 118 -18.92 19.83 -9.02
C ARG A 118 -17.90 20.69 -9.75
N ASP A 119 -16.67 20.20 -9.90
CA ASP A 119 -15.63 20.92 -10.62
C ASP A 119 -15.95 21.03 -12.12
N ARG A 120 -16.54 19.99 -12.72
CA ARG A 120 -17.02 20.03 -14.11
C ARG A 120 -18.19 20.98 -14.36
N GLN A 121 -19.01 21.24 -13.34
CA GLN A 121 -20.13 22.20 -13.44
C GLN A 121 -19.70 23.66 -13.21
N ARG A 122 -18.50 23.87 -12.66
CA ARG A 122 -17.93 25.21 -12.40
C ARG A 122 -16.99 25.70 -13.51
N ARG A 123 -16.61 24.82 -14.43
CA ARG A 123 -15.94 25.16 -15.69
C ARG A 123 -16.97 25.39 -16.78
#